data_AF-X1BTX5-F1
#
_entry.id   AF-X1BTX5-F1
#
_cell.length_a   1.000
_cell.length_b   1.000
_cell.length_c   1.000
_cell.angle_alpha   90.00
_cell.angle_beta   90.00
_cell.angle_gamma   90.00
#
_symmetry.space_group_name_H-M   'P 1'
#
loop_
_entity.id
_entity.type
_entity.pdbx_description
1 polymer ?
#
loop_
_entity_poly.entity_id
_entity_poly.type
_entity_poly.pdbx_seq_one_letter_code
_entity_poly.pdbx_strand_id
1 'polypeptide(L)'
;RAMLNYLLHTTSNRISQVDVWNSIEPIILKLLEEIHEDPFLEYWLEKMDKRWKIDAIDVVQTALTLKSWRLTGIPLALAKFTSNSVLSSEQMNNNVPEFVAKEEMIQQGAFKFLIAGHTHNPTTEMVASDDRGERYYIDTGTWRNRIAATYDYNAFGRLKSMSYVIVYGPNEDPGGDDGQSKIASFDFWSGVTQRWYEE
;
A
#
# COMPACT_ATOMS: atom_id res chain seq x y z
N ARG A 1 7.12 -6.68 -3.12
CA ARG A 1 7.33 -7.19 -4.51
C ARG A 1 8.81 -7.21 -4.92
N ALA A 2 9.48 -6.07 -5.02
CA ALA A 2 10.82 -6.02 -5.63
C ALA A 2 11.92 -6.76 -4.82
N MET A 3 11.93 -6.66 -3.48
CA MET A 3 13.04 -7.20 -2.68
C MET A 3 13.12 -8.73 -2.64
N LEU A 4 12.00 -9.43 -2.38
CA LEU A 4 11.99 -10.90 -2.32
C LEU A 4 12.30 -11.50 -3.70
N ASN A 5 11.72 -10.91 -4.77
CA ASN A 5 12.03 -11.33 -6.13
C ASN A 5 13.46 -10.98 -6.55
N TYR A 6 13.97 -9.82 -6.14
CA TYR A 6 15.38 -9.47 -6.29
C TYR A 6 16.24 -10.55 -5.64
N LEU A 7 16.04 -10.88 -4.37
CA LEU A 7 16.83 -11.91 -3.69
C LEU A 7 16.74 -13.30 -4.36
N LEU A 8 15.58 -13.69 -4.87
CA LEU A 8 15.39 -14.98 -5.54
C LEU A 8 15.91 -15.03 -6.99
N HIS A 9 15.98 -13.88 -7.68
CA HIS A 9 16.39 -13.78 -9.09
C HIS A 9 17.74 -13.08 -9.29
N THR A 10 18.35 -12.52 -8.25
CA THR A 10 19.74 -12.03 -8.27
C THR A 10 20.70 -13.19 -8.16
N THR A 11 20.62 -14.11 -9.11
CA THR A 11 21.70 -15.05 -9.36
C THR A 11 22.81 -14.27 -10.04
N SER A 12 23.57 -13.51 -9.25
CA SER A 12 24.96 -13.26 -9.61
C SER A 12 25.64 -14.63 -9.71
N ASN A 13 26.58 -14.82 -10.64
CA ASN A 13 27.34 -16.07 -10.83
C ASN A 13 28.10 -16.59 -9.58
N ARG A 14 27.90 -15.99 -8.39
CA ARG A 14 28.60 -16.27 -7.14
C ARG A 14 27.72 -16.85 -6.03
N ILE A 15 26.38 -16.77 -6.11
CA ILE A 15 25.49 -17.26 -5.05
C ILE A 15 24.32 -18.02 -5.69
N SER A 16 24.11 -19.28 -5.28
CA SER A 16 23.01 -20.08 -5.78
C SER A 16 21.69 -19.69 -5.10
N GLN A 17 20.56 -19.92 -5.78
CA GLN A 17 19.23 -19.71 -5.19
C GLN A 17 19.03 -20.51 -3.89
N VAL A 18 19.67 -21.68 -3.80
CA VAL A 18 19.64 -22.54 -2.62
C VAL A 18 20.33 -21.87 -1.43
N ASP A 19 21.48 -21.23 -1.65
CA ASP A 19 22.21 -20.54 -0.57
C ASP A 19 21.43 -19.32 -0.03
N VAL A 20 20.78 -18.58 -0.94
CA VAL A 20 19.90 -17.47 -0.55
C VAL A 20 18.71 -17.98 0.25
N TRP A 21 18.06 -19.05 -0.21
CA TRP A 21 16.93 -19.65 0.50
C TRP A 21 17.32 -20.14 1.90
N ASN A 22 18.42 -20.89 2.01
CA ASN A 22 18.94 -21.39 3.29
C ASN A 22 19.26 -20.26 4.29
N SER A 23 19.56 -19.05 3.79
CA SER A 23 19.81 -17.88 4.64
C SER A 23 18.53 -17.18 5.10
N ILE A 24 17.49 -17.17 4.25
CA ILE A 24 16.23 -16.45 4.51
C ILE A 24 15.21 -17.32 5.25
N GLU A 25 15.19 -18.63 4.97
CA GLU A 25 14.25 -19.59 5.54
C GLU A 25 14.17 -19.52 7.08
N PRO A 26 15.29 -19.49 7.85
CA PRO A 26 15.23 -19.39 9.31
C PRO A 26 14.53 -18.12 9.80
N ILE A 27 14.68 -17.01 9.07
CA ILE A 27 14.06 -15.72 9.41
C ILE A 27 12.55 -15.79 9.14
N ILE A 28 12.15 -16.36 8.00
CA ILE A 28 10.74 -16.56 7.69
C ILE A 28 10.09 -17.50 8.72
N LEU A 29 10.76 -18.59 9.09
CA LEU A 29 10.26 -19.54 10.09
C LEU A 29 10.06 -18.85 11.45
N LYS A 30 11.02 -18.03 11.88
CA LYS A 30 10.89 -17.25 13.12
C LYS A 30 9.70 -16.28 13.07
N LEU A 31 9.52 -15.56 11.96
CA LEU A 31 8.38 -14.68 11.78
C LEU A 31 7.04 -15.44 11.80
N LEU A 32 6.99 -16.63 11.20
CA LEU A 32 5.80 -17.47 11.23
C LEU A 32 5.48 -17.98 12.64
N GLU A 33 6.50 -18.26 13.44
CA GLU A 33 6.33 -18.61 14.86
C GLU A 33 5.78 -17.44 15.67
N GLU A 34 6.35 -16.24 15.51
CA GLU A 34 5.87 -15.03 16.17
C GLU A 34 4.43 -14.68 15.75
N ILE A 35 4.10 -14.81 14.46
CA ILE A 35 2.77 -14.57 13.91
C ILE A 35 1.75 -15.60 14.44
N HIS A 36 2.14 -16.87 14.55
CA HIS A 36 1.27 -17.92 15.10
C HIS A 36 0.91 -17.66 16.57
N GLU A 37 1.79 -17.04 17.33
CA GLU A 37 1.58 -16.72 18.75
C GLU A 37 0.78 -15.43 18.96
N ASP A 38 0.38 -14.72 17.90
CA ASP A 38 -0.36 -13.46 17.97
C ASP A 38 -1.89 -13.69 18.09
N PRO A 39 -2.52 -13.35 19.24
CA PRO A 39 -3.97 -13.47 19.43
C PRO A 39 -4.80 -12.62 18.45
N PHE A 40 -4.22 -11.54 17.92
CA PHE A 40 -4.89 -10.68 16.94
C PHE A 40 -5.08 -11.40 15.59
N LEU A 41 -4.12 -12.25 15.21
CA LEU A 41 -4.19 -12.99 13.95
C LEU A 41 -5.30 -14.03 13.98
N GLU A 42 -5.45 -14.77 15.08
CA GLU A 42 -6.54 -15.74 15.23
C GLU A 42 -7.90 -15.07 15.05
N TYR A 43 -8.12 -13.95 15.76
CA TYR A 43 -9.34 -13.14 15.63
C TYR A 43 -9.57 -12.63 14.19
N TRP A 44 -8.50 -12.19 13.52
CA TRP A 44 -8.59 -11.68 12.15
C TRP A 44 -8.90 -12.78 11.12
N LEU A 45 -8.27 -13.96 11.26
CA LEU A 45 -8.50 -15.12 10.39
C LEU A 45 -9.95 -15.61 10.50
N GLU A 46 -10.49 -15.73 11.72
CA GLU A 46 -11.89 -16.09 11.96
C GLU A 46 -12.88 -15.11 11.31
N LYS A 47 -12.54 -13.82 11.29
CA LYS A 47 -13.38 -12.77 10.71
C LYS A 47 -13.34 -12.74 9.18
N MET A 48 -12.24 -13.19 8.59
CA MET A 48 -12.00 -13.16 7.14
C MET A 48 -12.35 -14.47 6.43
N ASP A 49 -12.59 -15.56 7.17
CA ASP A 49 -12.98 -16.86 6.64
C ASP A 49 -14.33 -16.79 5.88
N LYS A 50 -14.30 -17.19 4.61
CA LYS A 50 -15.48 -17.30 3.74
C LYS A 50 -15.96 -18.74 3.73
N ARG A 51 -16.93 -19.04 4.60
CA ARG A 51 -17.64 -20.33 4.84
C ARG A 51 -17.96 -21.28 3.67
N TRP A 52 -17.85 -20.89 2.40
CA TRP A 52 -18.35 -21.67 1.25
C TRP A 52 -17.32 -21.93 0.15
N LYS A 53 -16.03 -21.59 0.35
CA LYS A 53 -14.99 -21.90 -0.63
C LYS A 53 -13.65 -22.09 0.09
N ILE A 54 -13.02 -23.25 -0.12
CA ILE A 54 -11.64 -23.46 0.32
C ILE A 54 -10.78 -22.38 -0.36
N ASP A 55 -10.31 -21.40 0.40
CA ASP A 55 -9.50 -20.31 -0.11
C ASP A 55 -8.09 -20.33 0.50
N ALA A 56 -7.26 -19.36 0.10
CA ALA A 56 -5.88 -19.30 0.56
C ALA A 56 -5.77 -19.08 2.08
N ILE A 57 -6.81 -18.55 2.72
CA ILE A 57 -6.86 -18.28 4.16
C ILE A 57 -7.02 -19.60 4.92
N ASP A 58 -7.88 -20.52 4.46
CA ASP A 58 -8.06 -21.84 5.07
C ASP A 58 -6.76 -22.66 5.07
N VAL A 59 -6.01 -22.60 3.96
CA VAL A 59 -4.72 -23.29 3.83
C VAL A 59 -3.67 -22.67 4.75
N VAL A 60 -3.67 -21.34 4.88
CA VAL A 60 -2.76 -20.61 5.79
C VAL A 60 -3.12 -20.90 7.24
N GLN A 61 -4.39 -20.85 7.61
CA GLN A 61 -4.87 -21.19 8.96
C GLN A 61 -4.52 -22.63 9.31
N THR A 62 -4.79 -23.58 8.40
CA THR A 62 -4.43 -24.99 8.61
C THR A 62 -2.91 -25.17 8.75
N ALA A 63 -2.11 -24.47 7.95
CA ALA A 63 -0.66 -24.51 8.06
C ALA A 63 -0.16 -23.93 9.39
N LEU A 64 -0.75 -22.81 9.84
CA LEU A 64 -0.49 -22.15 11.13
C LEU A 64 -0.82 -23.05 12.31
N THR A 65 -2.03 -23.59 12.34
CA THR A 65 -2.49 -24.45 13.43
C THR A 65 -1.70 -25.75 13.53
N LEU A 66 -1.38 -26.37 12.39
CA LEU A 66 -0.66 -27.65 12.35
C LEU A 66 0.87 -27.49 12.37
N LYS A 67 1.39 -26.25 12.35
CA LYS A 67 2.82 -25.94 12.22
C LYS A 67 3.47 -26.72 11.07
N SER A 68 2.74 -26.88 9.96
CA SER A 68 3.11 -27.83 8.90
C SER A 68 4.46 -27.52 8.25
N TRP A 69 4.91 -26.26 8.34
CA TRP A 69 6.26 -25.85 7.93
C TRP A 69 7.39 -26.57 8.67
N ARG A 70 7.16 -27.08 9.89
CA ARG A 70 8.16 -27.89 10.63
C ARG A 70 8.33 -29.29 10.06
N LEU A 71 7.38 -29.77 9.26
CA LEU A 71 7.36 -31.14 8.72
C LEU A 71 7.67 -31.18 7.23
N THR A 72 7.23 -30.20 6.44
CA THR A 72 7.32 -30.23 4.97
C THR A 72 7.93 -28.97 4.36
N GLY A 73 8.43 -28.03 5.17
CA GLY A 73 8.89 -26.72 4.71
C GLY A 73 7.74 -25.74 4.45
N ILE A 74 8.05 -24.50 4.07
CA ILE A 74 7.05 -23.43 3.87
C ILE A 74 6.11 -23.81 2.70
N PRO A 75 4.80 -24.00 2.95
CA PRO A 75 3.87 -24.35 1.87
C PRO A 75 3.82 -23.26 0.80
N LEU A 76 3.72 -23.66 -0.48
CA LEU A 76 3.65 -22.72 -1.61
C LEU A 76 2.50 -21.69 -1.47
N ALA A 77 1.39 -22.09 -0.84
CA ALA A 77 0.27 -21.20 -0.55
C ALA A 77 0.64 -20.11 0.48
N LEU A 78 1.45 -20.44 1.48
CA LEU A 78 1.96 -19.49 2.48
C LEU A 78 2.99 -18.53 1.86
N ALA A 79 3.83 -19.02 0.94
CA ALA A 79 4.71 -18.17 0.12
C ALA A 79 3.92 -17.22 -0.78
N LYS A 80 2.81 -17.68 -1.37
CA LYS A 80 1.89 -16.85 -2.14
C LYS A 80 1.11 -15.87 -1.26
N PHE A 81 0.72 -16.27 -0.05
CA PHE A 81 0.03 -15.42 0.92
C PHE A 81 0.94 -14.30 1.42
N THR A 82 2.16 -14.60 1.86
CA THR A 82 3.13 -13.57 2.26
C THR A 82 3.46 -12.62 1.12
N SER A 83 3.55 -13.14 -0.12
CA SER A 83 3.60 -12.30 -1.31
C SER A 83 2.38 -11.39 -1.35
N ASN A 84 1.16 -11.93 -1.43
CA ASN A 84 -0.14 -11.26 -1.60
C ASN A 84 -0.55 -10.33 -0.45
N SER A 85 -0.18 -10.62 0.80
CA SER A 85 -0.50 -9.81 1.99
C SER A 85 0.43 -8.61 2.13
N VAL A 86 1.69 -8.75 1.70
CA VAL A 86 2.55 -7.59 1.43
C VAL A 86 2.00 -6.78 0.23
N LEU A 87 1.20 -7.39 -0.66
CA LEU A 87 0.48 -6.66 -1.74
C LEU A 87 -0.83 -6.05 -1.27
N SER A 88 -1.49 -6.58 -0.24
CA SER A 88 -2.79 -6.11 0.25
C SER A 88 -2.68 -4.96 1.25
N SER A 89 -1.47 -4.53 1.62
CA SER A 89 -1.27 -3.20 2.23
C SER A 89 -1.78 -2.07 1.34
N GLU A 90 -1.98 -2.30 0.03
CA GLU A 90 -2.70 -1.39 -0.87
C GLU A 90 -4.23 -1.37 -0.63
N GLN A 91 -4.82 -2.40 -0.02
CA GLN A 91 -6.28 -2.54 0.18
C GLN A 91 -6.79 -1.95 1.51
N MET A 92 -5.92 -1.59 2.46
CA MET A 92 -6.35 -0.83 3.65
C MET A 92 -6.80 0.61 3.31
N ASN A 93 -6.56 1.09 2.09
CA ASN A 93 -6.96 2.42 1.66
C ASN A 93 -8.43 2.59 1.29
N ASN A 94 -9.17 1.51 1.06
CA ASN A 94 -10.54 1.63 0.51
C ASN A 94 -11.56 2.22 1.50
N ASN A 95 -11.23 2.33 2.80
CA ASN A 95 -12.14 2.83 3.83
C ASN A 95 -11.70 4.16 4.45
N VAL A 96 -10.53 4.69 4.10
CA VAL A 96 -10.03 5.97 4.65
C VAL A 96 -11.02 7.13 4.43
N PRO A 97 -11.62 7.30 3.24
CA PRO A 97 -12.63 8.35 3.00
C PRO A 97 -13.85 8.22 3.92
N GLU A 98 -14.27 6.99 4.25
CA GLU A 98 -15.41 6.74 5.14
C GLU A 98 -15.11 7.14 6.58
N PHE A 99 -13.87 6.96 7.05
CA PHE A 99 -13.44 7.44 8.37
C PHE A 99 -13.31 8.95 8.38
N VAL A 100 -12.73 9.53 7.33
CA VAL A 100 -12.59 10.99 7.18
C VAL A 100 -13.96 11.69 7.15
N ALA A 101 -14.96 11.11 6.51
CA ALA A 101 -16.33 11.65 6.51
C ALA A 101 -16.97 11.71 7.91
N LYS A 102 -16.42 10.99 8.90
CA LYS A 102 -16.87 10.99 10.30
C LYS A 102 -16.15 12.03 11.16
N GLU A 103 -15.11 12.68 10.64
CA GLU A 103 -14.38 13.73 11.37
C GLU A 103 -15.29 14.93 11.67
N GLU A 104 -15.31 15.37 12.93
CA GLU A 104 -16.20 16.44 13.41
C GLU A 104 -16.01 17.73 12.60
N MET A 105 -14.77 18.11 12.33
CA MET A 105 -14.44 19.34 11.58
C MET A 105 -14.89 19.27 10.12
N ILE A 106 -14.92 18.07 9.54
CA ILE A 106 -15.45 17.83 8.20
C ILE A 106 -16.97 17.93 8.24
N GLN A 107 -17.65 17.28 9.18
CA GLN A 107 -19.11 17.37 9.34
C GLN A 107 -19.58 18.79 9.63
N GLN A 108 -18.81 19.55 10.42
CA GLN A 108 -19.08 20.95 10.73
C GLN A 108 -18.84 21.89 9.54
N GLY A 109 -18.14 21.44 8.49
CA GLY A 109 -17.81 22.28 7.34
C GLY A 109 -16.75 23.34 7.66
N ALA A 110 -15.97 23.14 8.72
CA ALA A 110 -14.93 24.08 9.15
C ALA A 110 -13.75 24.13 8.17
N PHE A 111 -13.49 23.02 7.45
CA PHE A 111 -12.44 22.92 6.44
C PHE A 111 -12.99 22.36 5.14
N LYS A 112 -12.45 22.83 4.01
CA LYS A 112 -12.75 22.32 2.67
C LYS A 112 -11.84 21.16 2.24
N PHE A 113 -10.63 21.10 2.79
CA PHE A 113 -9.62 20.12 2.43
C PHE A 113 -9.07 19.46 3.70
N LEU A 114 -9.06 18.13 3.72
CA LEU A 114 -8.26 17.34 4.64
C LEU A 114 -7.08 16.76 3.87
N ILE A 115 -5.86 17.21 4.18
CA ILE A 115 -4.65 16.77 3.49
C ILE A 115 -3.89 15.81 4.39
N ALA A 116 -3.58 14.62 3.85
CA ALA A 116 -2.83 13.57 4.51
C ALA A 116 -1.72 13.02 3.62
N GLY A 117 -0.98 12.07 4.18
CA GLY A 117 0.04 11.27 3.50
C GLY A 117 0.07 9.86 4.08
N HIS A 118 1.22 9.20 3.99
CA HIS A 118 1.55 7.90 4.61
C HIS A 118 1.10 6.64 3.86
N THR A 119 -0.01 6.68 3.12
CA THR A 119 -0.64 5.45 2.59
C THR A 119 0.03 4.86 1.34
N HIS A 120 1.14 5.45 0.87
CA HIS A 120 1.86 5.06 -0.35
C HIS A 120 1.06 5.13 -1.67
N ASN A 121 -0.23 5.47 -1.62
CA ASN A 121 -1.14 5.53 -2.74
C ASN A 121 -1.80 6.91 -2.75
N PRO A 122 -1.30 7.84 -3.59
CA PRO A 122 -1.86 9.17 -3.68
C PRO A 122 -3.31 9.13 -4.20
N THR A 123 -4.25 9.79 -3.51
CA THR A 123 -5.67 9.79 -3.86
C THR A 123 -6.33 11.14 -3.57
N THR A 124 -7.44 11.41 -4.26
CA THR A 124 -8.29 12.59 -4.05
C THR A 124 -9.74 12.15 -4.08
N GLU A 125 -10.47 12.37 -3.00
CA GLU A 125 -11.84 11.91 -2.86
C GLU A 125 -12.74 12.98 -2.24
N MET A 126 -13.95 13.14 -2.78
CA MET A 126 -14.97 14.00 -2.17
C MET A 126 -15.64 13.24 -1.02
N VAL A 127 -15.52 13.76 0.19
CA VAL A 127 -16.02 13.11 1.41
C VAL A 127 -17.39 13.62 1.85
N ALA A 128 -17.76 14.83 1.43
CA ALA A 128 -19.09 15.40 1.68
C ALA A 128 -19.44 16.53 0.71
N SER A 129 -20.73 16.72 0.44
CA SER A 129 -21.28 17.84 -0.34
C SER A 129 -22.68 18.18 0.19
N ASP A 130 -22.84 19.37 0.77
CA ASP A 130 -24.09 19.86 1.35
C ASP A 130 -24.18 21.41 1.26
N ASP A 131 -25.03 22.03 2.09
CA ASP A 131 -25.22 23.49 2.17
C ASP A 131 -23.95 24.27 2.57
N ARG A 132 -22.93 23.58 3.10
CA ARG A 132 -21.60 24.14 3.45
C ARG A 132 -20.58 23.94 2.33
N GLY A 133 -20.99 23.29 1.24
CA GLY A 133 -20.22 23.03 0.04
C GLY A 133 -19.44 21.72 0.07
N GLU A 134 -18.64 21.55 -0.98
CA GLU A 134 -17.82 20.35 -1.20
C GLU A 134 -16.61 20.32 -0.26
N ARG A 135 -16.31 19.12 0.23
CA ARG A 135 -15.17 18.81 1.09
C ARG A 135 -14.40 17.62 0.55
N TYR A 136 -13.09 17.75 0.52
CA TYR A 136 -12.21 16.77 -0.11
C TYR A 136 -11.18 16.21 0.88
N TYR A 137 -10.97 14.90 0.80
CA TYR A 137 -9.81 14.21 1.33
C TYR A 137 -8.74 14.13 0.24
N ILE A 138 -7.51 14.52 0.56
CA ILE A 138 -6.38 14.52 -0.36
C ILE A 138 -5.22 13.80 0.31
N ASP A 139 -4.87 12.63 -0.21
CA ASP A 139 -3.70 11.88 0.20
C ASP A 139 -2.59 12.08 -0.83
N THR A 140 -1.50 12.72 -0.41
CA THR A 140 -0.31 12.88 -1.26
C THR A 140 0.54 11.61 -1.31
N GLY A 141 0.17 10.57 -0.56
CA GLY A 141 0.92 9.35 -0.37
C GLY A 141 2.21 9.61 0.41
N THR A 142 3.26 8.87 0.05
CA THR A 142 4.61 9.12 0.57
C THR A 142 5.54 9.31 -0.60
N TRP A 143 6.37 10.35 -0.53
CA TRP A 143 7.49 10.49 -1.43
C TRP A 143 8.39 9.26 -1.33
N ARG A 144 8.57 8.52 -2.44
CA ARG A 144 9.36 7.28 -2.42
C ARG A 144 10.06 6.97 -3.73
N ASN A 145 11.21 6.33 -3.59
CA ASN A 145 11.84 5.62 -4.69
C ASN A 145 11.07 4.32 -4.95
N ARG A 146 10.67 4.11 -6.21
CA ARG A 146 10.11 2.86 -6.69
C ARG A 146 11.19 2.10 -7.47
N ILE A 147 11.30 0.82 -7.17
CA ILE A 147 12.14 -0.09 -7.96
C ILE A 147 11.20 -0.81 -8.92
N ALA A 148 11.26 -0.44 -10.20
CA ALA A 148 10.55 -1.14 -11.26
C ALA A 148 11.42 -2.31 -11.72
N ALA A 149 10.82 -3.46 -11.98
CA ALA A 149 11.50 -4.60 -12.57
C ALA A 149 11.11 -4.72 -14.06
N THR A 150 12.02 -5.25 -14.88
CA THR A 150 11.66 -5.72 -16.22
C THR A 150 10.65 -6.87 -16.12
N TYR A 151 9.94 -7.16 -17.21
CA TYR A 151 8.92 -8.20 -17.24
C TYR A 151 9.46 -9.58 -16.81
N ASP A 152 10.71 -9.87 -17.16
CA ASP A 152 11.45 -11.08 -16.82
C ASP A 152 12.17 -11.01 -15.46
N TYR A 153 12.05 -9.89 -14.74
CA TYR A 153 12.67 -9.63 -13.44
C TYR A 153 14.20 -9.69 -13.39
N ASN A 154 14.87 -9.73 -14.55
CA ASN A 154 16.33 -9.81 -14.62
C ASN A 154 17.03 -8.45 -14.49
N ALA A 155 16.30 -7.35 -14.68
CA ALA A 155 16.84 -6.01 -14.49
C ALA A 155 15.88 -5.12 -13.70
N PHE A 156 16.45 -4.15 -13.00
CA PHE A 156 15.72 -3.23 -12.15
C PHE A 156 16.05 -1.78 -12.51
N GLY A 157 15.00 -0.99 -12.68
CA GLY A 157 15.09 0.46 -12.83
C GLY A 157 14.75 1.16 -11.53
N ARG A 158 15.32 2.34 -11.33
CA ARG A 158 14.90 3.26 -10.27
C ARG A 158 13.94 4.27 -10.86
N LEU A 159 12.84 4.53 -10.18
CA LEU A 159 11.91 5.60 -10.49
C LEU A 159 11.69 6.40 -9.22
N LYS A 160 11.54 7.70 -9.33
CA LYS A 160 11.12 8.56 -8.21
C LYS A 160 9.64 8.85 -8.37
N SER A 161 8.80 8.35 -7.47
CA SER A 161 7.37 8.71 -7.45
C SER A 161 7.21 10.00 -6.64
N MET A 162 6.47 10.96 -7.18
CA MET A 162 6.23 12.24 -6.53
C MET A 162 4.79 12.67 -6.76
N SER A 163 4.15 13.10 -5.68
CA SER A 163 2.82 13.68 -5.71
C SER A 163 2.82 14.90 -4.81
N TYR A 164 2.08 15.92 -5.20
CA TYR A 164 1.94 17.15 -4.44
C TYR A 164 0.57 17.76 -4.71
N VAL A 165 0.11 18.52 -3.72
CA VAL A 165 -1.08 19.34 -3.82
C VAL A 165 -0.65 20.80 -3.73
N ILE A 166 -1.22 21.64 -4.59
CA ILE A 166 -1.11 23.09 -4.50
C ILE A 166 -2.48 23.58 -4.03
N VAL A 167 -2.51 24.33 -2.94
CA VAL A 167 -3.75 24.93 -2.41
C VAL A 167 -3.67 26.43 -2.65
N TYR A 168 -4.73 26.98 -3.24
CA TYR A 168 -4.82 28.39 -3.58
C TYR A 168 -5.84 29.08 -2.70
N GLY A 169 -5.45 30.22 -2.15
CA GLY A 169 -6.37 31.18 -1.56
C GLY A 169 -7.22 31.90 -2.61
N PRO A 170 -8.17 32.75 -2.18
CA PRO A 170 -9.14 33.43 -3.04
C PRO A 170 -8.57 34.15 -4.27
N ASN A 171 -7.34 34.66 -4.19
CA ASN A 171 -6.71 35.50 -5.21
C ASN A 171 -5.48 34.83 -5.87
N GLU A 172 -5.18 33.58 -5.56
CA GLU A 172 -3.94 32.91 -5.98
C GLU A 172 -4.13 32.04 -7.23
N ASP A 173 -5.38 31.78 -7.63
CA ASP A 173 -5.76 31.00 -8.81
C ASP A 173 -6.69 31.81 -9.74
N PRO A 174 -6.14 32.46 -10.78
CA PRO A 174 -6.84 33.48 -11.58
C PRO A 174 -7.91 32.94 -12.55
N GLY A 175 -8.24 31.64 -12.57
CA GLY A 175 -9.19 31.07 -13.55
C GLY A 175 -10.63 30.91 -13.04
N GLY A 176 -11.51 31.90 -13.18
CA GLY A 176 -12.95 31.75 -12.91
C GLY A 176 -13.79 32.41 -14.00
N ASP A 177 -14.60 31.61 -14.72
CA ASP A 177 -15.35 32.07 -15.90
C ASP A 177 -16.60 32.93 -15.58
N ASP A 178 -17.06 32.99 -14.32
CA ASP A 178 -18.44 33.44 -14.05
C ASP A 178 -18.59 34.60 -13.05
N GLY A 179 -17.54 35.42 -12.87
CA GLY A 179 -17.62 36.60 -11.98
C GLY A 179 -17.83 36.28 -10.48
N GLN A 180 -17.76 35.00 -10.10
CA GLN A 180 -17.76 34.56 -8.71
C GLN A 180 -16.36 34.65 -8.12
N SER A 181 -16.25 35.20 -6.91
CA SER A 181 -14.99 35.19 -6.17
C SER A 181 -14.73 33.78 -5.64
N LYS A 182 -13.64 33.15 -6.08
CA LYS A 182 -13.17 31.89 -5.50
C LYS A 182 -12.85 32.09 -4.03
N ILE A 183 -13.21 31.12 -3.21
CA ILE A 183 -12.91 31.13 -1.76
C ILE A 183 -11.73 30.22 -1.41
N ALA A 184 -11.52 29.16 -2.20
CA ALA A 184 -10.34 28.30 -2.19
C ALA A 184 -10.39 27.36 -3.42
N SER A 185 -9.24 26.94 -3.92
CA SER A 185 -9.12 25.88 -4.93
C SER A 185 -7.87 25.04 -4.68
N PHE A 186 -7.72 23.91 -5.37
CA PHE A 186 -6.52 23.10 -5.31
C PHE A 186 -6.22 22.41 -6.65
N ASP A 187 -4.94 22.19 -6.92
CA ASP A 187 -4.46 21.30 -7.96
C ASP A 187 -3.75 20.09 -7.34
N PHE A 188 -4.04 18.90 -7.85
CA PHE A 188 -3.36 17.68 -7.45
C PHE A 188 -2.55 17.10 -8.60
N TRP A 189 -1.25 16.89 -8.38
CA TRP A 189 -0.33 16.35 -9.36
C TRP A 189 0.32 15.08 -8.82
N SER A 190 0.37 14.05 -9.66
CA SER A 190 1.02 12.78 -9.34
C SER A 190 1.78 12.26 -10.55
N GLY A 191 3.03 11.88 -10.35
CA GLY A 191 3.89 11.45 -11.45
C GLY A 191 5.13 10.69 -11.02
N VAL A 192 5.91 10.28 -12.02
CA VAL A 192 7.19 9.59 -11.85
C VAL A 192 8.29 10.34 -12.58
N THR A 193 9.48 10.38 -12.00
CA THR A 193 10.69 10.94 -12.61
C THR A 193 11.74 9.85 -12.71
N GLN A 194 12.43 9.81 -13.86
CA GLN A 194 13.65 9.04 -14.04
C GLN A 194 14.79 9.96 -14.45
N ARG A 195 16.00 9.70 -13.94
CA ARG A 195 17.22 10.44 -14.28
C ARG A 195 18.29 9.46 -14.70
N TRP A 196 19.00 9.81 -15.78
CA TRP A 196 20.18 9.12 -16.25
C TRP A 196 21.38 10.05 -16.01
N TYR A 197 22.50 9.48 -15.59
CA TYR A 197 23.76 10.20 -15.39
C TYR A 197 24.80 9.54 -16.31
N GLU A 198 25.66 10.34 -16.93
CA GLU A 198 26.83 9.83 -17.63
C GLU A 198 27.83 9.27 -16.61
N GLU A 199 28.53 8.18 -16.98
CA GLU A 199 29.56 7.53 -16.15
C GLU A 199 30.89 8.29 -16.18
#